data_AF-A0AAD4N8K8-F1
#
_entry.id   AF-A0AAD4N8K8-F1
#
_cell.length_a   1.000
_cell.length_b   1.000
_cell.length_c   1.000
_cell.angle_alpha   90.00
_cell.angle_beta   90.00
_cell.angle_gamma   90.00
#
_symmetry.space_group_name_H-M   'P 1'
#
loop_
_entity.id
_entity.type
_entity.pdbx_description
1 polymer ?
#
loop_
_entity_poly.entity_id
_entity_poly.type
_entity_poly.pdbx_seq_one_letter_code
_entity_poly.pdbx_strand_id
1 'polypeptide(L)'
;MADHHYHHQSHGHGQPQGKGYPGGNSMPYGYGSMHCNISRAYLDLTEEERKCLEERKYWCFLLSSIVTFCVSMLLVVVWRIITHLCFQPREREIVSQVDVELAAGFKSPVGGTASPPPAGKGTEVKVKEEQVQIGWMTEAKDWAGELISGQSMTGRILVVLVFMLSIGSLVIYFIDTYKDSFQVETCIPWSESPTQQIDLGFNIFFLIYFFIRFIAASDKVWFLLDRYSFVDYFTIPPSFVAIYLERNWIGLRFLRALRLMTVPDILQYLNILKTSSSIRLTQLLSIFISTCLAGAGVIHLLENSGDPWKDFMNSHRISYPDCVYFLLVTMSTVGYGDIYCTTVLGRGFMVFFILGGLAMFASYVPEIADLIGNRQKYGGEYKGEHGILSCVDILLTNQFLISYKISYMRIARMLTLKSFFCIESFLTWN
;
A
#
# COMPACT_ATOMS: atom_id res chain seq x y z
N MET A 1 60.32 -16.69 68.42
CA MET A 1 60.50 -17.79 69.38
C MET A 1 59.34 -17.70 70.36
N ALA A 2 58.42 -18.67 70.27
CA ALA A 2 57.29 -19.01 71.15
C ALA A 2 56.27 -17.88 71.48
N ASP A 3 55.04 -17.90 70.93
CA ASP A 3 53.88 -18.77 71.26
C ASP A 3 53.19 -18.42 72.58
N HIS A 4 51.93 -17.97 72.49
CA HIS A 4 50.81 -18.54 73.23
C HIS A 4 49.44 -18.05 72.72
N HIS A 5 48.77 -18.95 71.98
CA HIS A 5 47.36 -19.35 72.02
C HIS A 5 46.25 -18.37 72.48
N TYR A 6 45.37 -17.95 71.55
CA TYR A 6 44.09 -18.55 71.12
C TYR A 6 42.89 -18.22 72.03
N HIS A 7 41.97 -17.39 71.51
CA HIS A 7 40.54 -17.76 71.46
C HIS A 7 39.85 -17.16 70.23
N HIS A 8 39.18 -18.05 69.52
CA HIS A 8 38.36 -17.90 68.33
C HIS A 8 37.29 -16.80 68.42
N GLN A 9 37.07 -16.02 67.34
CA GLN A 9 36.06 -16.38 66.32
C GLN A 9 36.12 -15.50 65.06
N SER A 10 36.58 -16.16 63.99
CA SER A 10 36.25 -16.09 62.56
C SER A 10 35.62 -14.83 61.91
N HIS A 11 36.38 -14.31 60.93
CA HIS A 11 36.05 -14.00 59.52
C HIS A 11 34.61 -13.53 59.16
N GLY A 12 34.41 -12.50 58.34
CA GLY A 12 35.33 -11.90 57.39
C GLY A 12 34.77 -10.66 56.67
N HIS A 13 35.70 -10.04 55.94
CA HIS A 13 35.62 -8.79 55.19
C HIS A 13 34.46 -8.66 54.19
N GLY A 14 33.94 -7.43 54.09
CA GLY A 14 33.17 -6.94 52.93
C GLY A 14 32.31 -5.70 53.23
N GLN A 15 32.93 -4.52 53.33
CA GLN A 15 32.26 -3.21 53.32
C GLN A 15 31.70 -2.87 51.91
N PRO A 16 30.82 -1.85 51.73
CA PRO A 16 29.52 -1.72 52.40
C PRO A 16 28.40 -1.21 51.44
N GLN A 17 27.17 -1.15 51.96
CA GLN A 17 26.04 -0.28 51.57
C GLN A 17 25.11 -0.69 50.40
N GLY A 18 23.89 -1.05 50.81
CA GLY A 18 22.66 -0.96 50.05
C GLY A 18 21.47 -1.27 50.97
N LYS A 19 20.94 -0.23 51.64
CA LYS A 19 19.90 -0.31 52.68
C LYS A 19 18.57 -0.82 52.11
N GLY A 20 18.04 -1.91 52.66
CA GLY A 20 16.62 -2.26 52.58
C GLY A 20 15.81 -1.51 53.65
N TYR A 21 14.57 -1.17 53.33
CA TYR A 21 13.56 -0.75 54.32
C TYR A 21 12.53 -1.87 54.52
N PRO A 22 12.11 -2.15 55.77
CA PRO A 22 11.11 -3.16 56.08
C PRO A 22 9.69 -2.58 56.01
N GLY A 23 8.72 -3.45 55.72
CA GLY A 23 7.30 -3.10 55.70
C GLY A 23 6.65 -3.02 57.08
N GLY A 24 5.45 -2.43 57.09
CA GLY A 24 4.45 -2.59 58.16
C GLY A 24 3.63 -1.33 58.45
N ASN A 25 2.44 -1.20 57.85
CA ASN A 25 1.18 -1.13 58.62
C ASN A 25 -0.07 -1.02 57.72
N SER A 26 -1.10 -1.77 58.14
CA SER A 26 -2.36 -2.06 57.50
C SER A 26 -3.50 -1.12 57.93
N MET A 27 -4.17 -0.49 56.93
CA MET A 27 -5.63 -0.14 56.74
C MET A 27 -6.41 0.59 57.87
N PRO A 28 -7.55 1.31 57.65
CA PRO A 28 -8.52 1.15 56.54
C PRO A 28 -9.22 2.45 56.00
N TYR A 29 -9.84 2.33 54.82
CA TYR A 29 -10.85 3.21 54.17
C TYR A 29 -10.70 4.75 54.27
N GLY A 30 -10.20 5.34 53.18
CA GLY A 30 -10.41 6.76 52.84
C GLY A 30 -10.26 6.94 51.33
N TYR A 31 -11.37 7.15 50.63
CA TYR A 31 -11.38 7.53 49.21
C TYR A 31 -10.55 8.80 49.02
N GLY A 32 -9.41 8.69 48.34
CA GLY A 32 -8.48 9.80 48.14
C GLY A 32 -7.84 9.75 46.76
N SER A 33 -8.28 10.68 45.91
CA SER A 33 -7.72 11.11 44.62
C SER A 33 -7.76 10.11 43.45
N MET A 34 -8.67 10.38 42.50
CA MET A 34 -8.64 9.85 41.15
C MET A 34 -7.34 10.26 40.45
N HIS A 35 -6.31 9.42 40.53
CA HIS A 35 -5.19 9.51 39.61
C HIS A 35 -5.61 8.86 38.28
N CYS A 36 -5.60 9.67 37.21
CA CYS A 36 -5.77 9.22 35.84
C CYS A 36 -4.99 7.93 35.58
N ASN A 37 -5.65 7.00 34.90
CA ASN A 37 -5.09 5.74 34.41
C ASN A 37 -4.07 6.05 33.31
N ILE A 38 -2.92 6.61 33.69
CA ILE A 38 -1.77 6.83 32.82
C ILE A 38 -1.15 5.45 32.60
N SER A 39 -1.26 4.93 31.37
CA SER A 39 -0.64 3.66 30.98
C SER A 39 0.83 3.66 31.41
N ARG A 40 1.32 2.55 32.00
CA ARG A 40 2.72 2.37 32.46
C ARG A 40 3.75 2.81 31.39
N ALA A 41 3.40 2.67 30.11
CA ALA A 41 4.19 3.12 28.96
C ALA A 41 4.38 4.65 28.79
N TYR A 42 3.55 5.50 29.41
CA TYR A 42 3.74 6.96 29.40
C TYR A 42 4.76 7.42 30.46
N LEU A 43 4.96 6.61 31.50
CA LEU A 43 5.94 6.84 32.55
C LEU A 43 7.37 6.45 32.11
N ASP A 44 7.49 5.56 31.11
CA ASP A 44 8.78 5.16 30.50
C ASP A 44 9.28 6.12 29.40
N LEU A 45 8.49 7.15 29.04
CA LEU A 45 8.91 8.18 28.09
C LEU A 45 9.92 9.14 28.72
N THR A 46 10.98 9.47 27.99
CA THR A 46 11.87 10.56 28.41
C THR A 46 11.13 11.91 28.36
N GLU A 47 11.56 12.85 29.20
CA GLU A 47 10.88 14.16 29.33
C GLU A 47 10.87 14.94 28.01
N GLU A 48 11.89 14.78 27.17
CA GLU A 48 11.98 15.42 25.85
C GLU A 48 11.02 14.80 24.82
N GLU A 49 10.81 13.49 24.87
CA GLU A 49 9.80 12.80 24.06
C GLU A 49 8.38 13.18 24.48
N ARG A 50 8.16 13.38 25.78
CA ARG A 50 6.88 13.84 26.32
C ARG A 50 6.55 15.25 25.81
N LYS A 51 7.49 16.20 25.89
CA LYS A 51 7.31 17.57 25.34
C LYS A 51 7.06 17.56 23.83
N CYS A 52 7.72 16.67 23.09
CA CYS A 52 7.46 16.50 21.65
C CYS A 52 6.01 16.06 21.37
N LEU A 53 5.49 15.13 22.18
CA LEU A 53 4.14 14.57 22.04
C LEU A 53 3.03 15.46 22.63
N GLU A 54 3.36 16.45 23.46
CA GLU A 54 2.41 17.47 23.95
C GLU A 54 1.92 18.37 22.82
N GLU A 55 2.81 18.79 21.91
CA GLU A 55 2.46 19.54 20.70
C GLU A 55 2.49 18.65 19.45
N ARG A 56 1.45 17.82 19.24
CA ARG A 56 1.37 16.97 18.04
C ARG A 56 1.09 17.76 16.77
N LYS A 57 1.84 17.50 15.70
CA LYS A 57 1.72 18.18 14.40
C LYS A 57 1.25 17.27 13.26
N TYR A 58 0.63 16.12 13.55
CA TYR A 58 0.05 15.21 12.55
C TYR A 58 -0.83 15.90 11.49
N TRP A 59 -1.58 16.95 11.87
CA TRP A 59 -2.41 17.72 10.94
C TRP A 59 -1.60 18.37 9.82
N CYS A 60 -0.37 18.86 10.09
CA CYS A 60 0.48 19.46 9.06
C CYS A 60 0.87 18.44 7.99
N PHE A 61 1.13 17.20 8.41
CA PHE A 61 1.47 16.13 7.49
C PHE A 61 0.27 15.72 6.63
N LEU A 62 -0.90 15.51 7.24
CA LEU A 62 -2.14 15.22 6.50
C LEU A 62 -2.53 16.35 5.55
N LEU A 63 -2.42 17.59 6.01
CA LEU A 63 -2.72 18.77 5.20
C LEU A 63 -1.81 18.84 3.97
N SER A 64 -0.53 18.47 4.09
CA SER A 64 0.37 18.45 2.93
C SER A 64 -0.07 17.47 1.84
N SER A 65 -0.54 16.28 2.21
CA SER A 65 -1.13 15.31 1.27
C SER A 65 -2.43 15.83 0.64
N ILE A 66 -3.32 16.43 1.42
CA ILE A 66 -4.59 16.97 0.91
C ILE A 66 -4.33 18.14 -0.03
N VAL A 67 -3.46 19.08 0.35
CA VAL A 67 -3.11 20.25 -0.46
C VAL A 67 -2.45 19.82 -1.76
N THR A 68 -1.51 18.88 -1.74
CA THR A 68 -0.87 18.40 -2.99
C THR A 68 -1.86 17.70 -3.91
N PHE A 69 -2.80 16.91 -3.38
CA PHE A 69 -3.89 16.35 -4.15
C PHE A 69 -4.78 17.44 -4.77
N CYS A 70 -5.27 18.39 -3.96
CA CYS A 70 -6.14 19.47 -4.45
C CYS A 70 -5.43 20.36 -5.49
N VAL A 71 -4.17 20.75 -5.25
CA VAL A 71 -3.38 21.56 -6.18
C VAL A 71 -3.14 20.79 -7.49
N SER A 72 -2.75 19.52 -7.43
CA SER A 72 -2.55 18.72 -8.65
C SER A 72 -3.83 18.55 -9.46
N MET A 73 -4.97 18.33 -8.80
CA MET A 73 -6.28 18.26 -9.43
C MET A 73 -6.67 19.60 -10.09
N LEU A 74 -6.50 20.71 -9.37
CA LEU A 74 -6.78 22.06 -9.90
C LEU A 74 -5.91 22.38 -11.10
N LEU A 75 -4.61 22.09 -11.05
CA LEU A 75 -3.70 22.33 -12.18
C LEU A 75 -4.13 21.56 -13.42
N VAL A 76 -4.54 20.30 -13.29
CA VAL A 76 -5.01 19.49 -14.42
C VAL A 76 -6.34 20.01 -14.97
N VAL A 77 -7.27 20.40 -14.11
CA VAL A 77 -8.58 20.95 -14.54
C VAL A 77 -8.39 22.31 -15.21
N VAL A 78 -7.58 23.19 -14.63
CA VAL A 78 -7.23 24.49 -15.22
C VAL A 78 -6.54 24.30 -16.55
N TRP A 79 -5.56 23.40 -16.65
CA TRP A 79 -4.91 23.08 -17.92
C TRP A 79 -5.92 22.60 -18.97
N ARG A 80 -6.85 21.72 -18.59
CA ARG A 80 -7.92 21.24 -19.48
C ARG A 80 -8.89 22.35 -19.92
N ILE A 81 -9.23 23.27 -19.02
CA ILE A 81 -10.07 24.43 -19.35
C ILE A 81 -9.33 25.37 -20.29
N ILE A 82 -8.05 25.66 -20.03
CA ILE A 82 -7.21 26.51 -20.88
C ILE A 82 -7.07 25.87 -22.27
N THR A 83 -6.78 24.57 -22.37
CA THR A 83 -6.72 23.92 -23.69
C THR A 83 -8.08 23.93 -24.39
N HIS A 84 -9.17 23.70 -23.68
CA HIS A 84 -10.49 23.76 -24.30
C HIS A 84 -10.85 25.19 -24.78
N LEU A 85 -10.50 26.23 -24.02
CA LEU A 85 -10.77 27.63 -24.37
C LEU A 85 -9.83 28.17 -25.47
N CYS A 86 -8.55 27.75 -25.48
CA CYS A 86 -7.57 28.19 -26.48
C CYS A 86 -7.67 27.44 -27.80
N PHE A 87 -8.15 26.18 -27.82
CA PHE A 87 -8.20 25.36 -29.04
C PHE A 87 -9.58 25.37 -29.74
N GLN A 88 -10.68 25.77 -29.09
CA GLN A 88 -11.98 25.96 -29.75
C GLN A 88 -12.05 27.11 -30.80
N PRO A 89 -11.33 28.24 -30.68
CA PRO A 89 -11.36 29.29 -31.70
C PRO A 89 -10.69 28.85 -33.01
N ARG A 90 -9.64 28.03 -32.91
CA ARG A 90 -8.75 27.72 -34.04
C ARG A 90 -9.33 26.68 -35.00
N GLU A 91 -10.09 25.72 -34.50
CA GLU A 91 -10.75 24.71 -35.35
C GLU A 91 -11.85 25.35 -36.23
N ARG A 92 -12.52 26.39 -35.73
CA ARG A 92 -13.46 27.20 -36.53
C ARG A 92 -12.78 28.02 -37.62
N GLU A 93 -11.60 28.57 -37.37
CA GLU A 93 -10.83 29.31 -38.39
C GLU A 93 -10.30 28.38 -39.50
N ILE A 94 -9.74 27.22 -39.16
CA ILE A 94 -9.20 26.27 -40.15
C ILE A 94 -10.31 25.69 -41.02
N VAL A 95 -11.45 25.29 -40.44
CA VAL A 95 -12.61 24.82 -41.22
C VAL A 95 -13.14 25.94 -42.12
N SER A 96 -13.22 27.18 -41.62
CA SER A 96 -13.66 28.31 -42.44
C SER A 96 -12.72 28.63 -43.62
N GLN A 97 -11.39 28.49 -43.45
CA GLN A 97 -10.44 28.70 -44.55
C GLN A 97 -10.49 27.57 -45.58
N VAL A 98 -10.60 26.32 -45.13
CA VAL A 98 -10.75 25.15 -46.02
C VAL A 98 -12.07 25.22 -46.80
N ASP A 99 -13.16 25.63 -46.17
CA ASP A 99 -14.46 25.80 -46.83
C ASP A 99 -14.45 26.95 -47.86
N VAL A 100 -13.71 28.04 -47.59
CA VAL A 100 -13.54 29.17 -48.52
C VAL A 100 -12.65 28.79 -49.71
N GLU A 101 -11.59 28.02 -49.49
CA GLU A 101 -10.68 27.58 -50.56
C GLU A 101 -11.33 26.50 -51.46
N LEU A 102 -12.14 25.60 -50.87
CA LEU A 102 -12.93 24.62 -51.59
C LEU A 102 -14.07 25.27 -52.40
N ALA A 103 -14.66 26.36 -51.91
CA ALA A 103 -15.64 27.17 -52.65
C ALA A 103 -15.00 28.02 -53.77
N ALA A 104 -13.74 28.45 -53.61
CA ALA A 104 -13.00 29.23 -54.60
C ALA A 104 -12.41 28.36 -55.75
N GLY A 105 -12.22 27.06 -55.53
CA GLY A 105 -11.60 26.13 -56.49
C GLY A 105 -12.43 25.74 -57.72
N PHE A 106 -13.67 26.21 -57.88
CA PHE A 106 -14.57 25.80 -58.97
C PHE A 106 -14.75 26.85 -60.09
N LYS A 107 -13.68 27.54 -60.51
CA LYS A 107 -13.70 28.33 -61.76
C LYS A 107 -12.38 28.18 -62.52
N SER A 108 -12.41 27.38 -63.59
CA SER A 108 -11.52 27.52 -64.76
C SER A 108 -12.34 28.20 -65.88
N PRO A 109 -11.77 28.90 -66.90
CA PRO A 109 -10.51 28.52 -67.54
C PRO A 109 -9.61 29.67 -68.12
N VAL A 110 -8.44 29.27 -68.64
CA VAL A 110 -7.58 29.91 -69.68
C VAL A 110 -6.76 31.18 -69.35
N GLY A 111 -5.43 31.03 -69.46
CA GLY A 111 -4.51 31.93 -70.19
C GLY A 111 -3.95 33.18 -69.49
N GLY A 112 -2.61 33.29 -69.43
CA GLY A 112 -1.91 34.59 -69.31
C GLY A 112 -0.83 34.67 -68.22
N THR A 113 0.38 35.04 -68.63
CA THR A 113 1.57 35.36 -67.85
C THR A 113 1.41 36.57 -66.91
N ALA A 114 1.99 36.51 -65.69
CA ALA A 114 2.91 37.51 -65.08
C ALA A 114 2.80 37.66 -63.53
N SER A 115 3.97 37.60 -62.88
CA SER A 115 4.42 38.23 -61.60
C SER A 115 3.86 37.75 -60.24
N PRO A 116 4.72 37.63 -59.19
CA PRO A 116 4.30 37.26 -57.83
C PRO A 116 3.92 38.49 -56.98
N PRO A 117 2.93 38.40 -56.06
CA PRO A 117 2.69 39.42 -55.04
C PRO A 117 3.49 39.15 -53.74
N PRO A 118 3.68 40.16 -52.87
CA PRO A 118 4.75 40.19 -51.88
C PRO A 118 4.42 39.45 -50.57
N ALA A 119 5.49 39.05 -49.89
CA ALA A 119 5.52 38.35 -48.61
C ALA A 119 4.75 39.07 -47.50
N GLY A 120 3.70 38.42 -46.99
CA GLY A 120 3.08 38.75 -45.70
C GLY A 120 3.86 38.11 -44.56
N LYS A 121 4.77 38.87 -43.94
CA LYS A 121 5.40 38.53 -42.66
C LYS A 121 4.45 38.91 -41.52
N GLY A 122 3.95 37.94 -40.75
CA GLY A 122 3.19 38.25 -39.55
C GLY A 122 2.67 37.06 -38.73
N THR A 123 2.39 35.91 -39.35
CA THR A 123 1.64 34.83 -38.67
C THR A 123 2.41 33.52 -38.52
N GLU A 124 3.53 33.32 -39.23
CA GLU A 124 4.31 32.07 -39.16
C GLU A 124 5.03 31.83 -37.83
N VAL A 125 5.37 32.89 -37.07
CA VAL A 125 6.20 32.75 -35.87
C VAL A 125 5.43 32.12 -34.71
N LYS A 126 4.16 32.52 -34.52
CA LYS A 126 3.31 31.98 -33.43
C LYS A 126 2.85 30.55 -33.69
N VAL A 127 2.62 30.20 -34.97
CA VAL A 127 2.21 28.83 -35.37
C VAL A 127 3.37 27.85 -35.23
N LYS A 128 4.61 28.26 -35.54
CA LYS A 128 5.80 27.41 -35.36
C LYS A 128 6.08 27.11 -33.89
N GLU A 129 6.05 28.10 -33.00
CA GLU A 129 6.30 27.87 -31.57
C GLU A 129 5.26 26.93 -30.94
N GLU A 130 3.98 27.09 -31.31
CA GLU A 130 2.89 26.26 -30.77
C GLU A 130 2.91 24.83 -31.34
N GLN A 131 3.24 24.65 -32.63
CA GLN A 131 3.48 23.33 -33.22
C GLN A 131 4.69 22.62 -32.60
N VAL A 132 5.77 23.37 -32.29
CA VAL A 132 6.95 22.83 -31.60
C VAL A 132 6.61 22.40 -30.17
N GLN A 133 5.80 23.17 -29.43
CA GLN A 133 5.36 22.79 -28.09
C GLN A 133 4.47 21.54 -28.09
N ILE A 134 3.54 21.42 -29.04
CA ILE A 134 2.71 20.22 -29.19
C ILE A 134 3.59 19.01 -29.53
N GLY A 135 4.58 19.18 -30.41
CA GLY A 135 5.55 18.13 -30.77
C GLY A 135 6.36 17.61 -29.58
N TRP A 136 6.86 18.52 -28.74
CA TRP A 136 7.64 18.13 -27.54
C TRP A 136 6.80 17.36 -26.52
N MET A 137 5.54 17.76 -26.30
CA MET A 137 4.65 17.05 -25.37
C MET A 137 4.27 15.66 -25.88
N THR A 138 4.09 15.49 -27.20
CA THR A 138 3.84 14.16 -27.79
C THR A 138 5.07 13.27 -27.69
N GLU A 139 6.26 13.79 -27.98
CA GLU A 139 7.52 13.03 -27.86
C GLU A 139 7.79 12.60 -26.41
N ALA A 140 7.61 13.51 -25.44
CA ALA A 140 7.78 13.20 -24.03
C ALA A 140 6.76 12.14 -23.53
N LYS A 141 5.53 12.17 -24.04
CA LYS A 141 4.50 11.18 -23.72
C LYS A 141 4.86 9.80 -24.28
N ASP A 142 5.32 9.74 -25.52
CA ASP A 142 5.71 8.48 -26.17
C ASP A 142 6.94 7.87 -25.50
N TRP A 143 7.94 8.70 -25.19
CA TRP A 143 9.11 8.28 -24.41
C TRP A 143 8.74 7.74 -23.02
N ALA A 144 7.89 8.46 -22.28
CA ALA A 144 7.43 8.00 -20.97
C ALA A 144 6.60 6.72 -21.08
N GLY A 145 5.77 6.59 -22.11
CA GLY A 145 4.99 5.39 -22.41
C GLY A 145 5.89 4.17 -22.67
N GLU A 146 6.94 4.33 -23.47
CA GLU A 146 7.93 3.29 -23.74
C GLU A 146 8.60 2.83 -22.43
N LEU A 147 8.97 3.79 -21.57
CA LEU A 147 9.64 3.51 -20.30
C LEU A 147 8.75 2.74 -19.32
N ILE A 148 7.44 3.06 -19.25
CA ILE A 148 6.48 2.35 -18.40
C ILE A 148 6.10 0.97 -18.96
N SER A 149 6.01 0.83 -20.29
CA SER A 149 5.63 -0.43 -20.93
C SER A 149 6.66 -1.57 -20.74
N GLY A 150 7.90 -1.24 -20.34
CA GLY A 150 8.95 -2.23 -20.13
C GLY A 150 9.42 -2.95 -21.42
N GLN A 151 9.08 -2.41 -22.59
CA GLN A 151 9.53 -2.96 -23.88
C GLN A 151 11.02 -2.69 -24.10
N SER A 152 11.48 -1.50 -23.72
CA SER A 152 12.90 -1.14 -23.76
C SER A 152 13.69 -1.75 -22.61
N MET A 153 15.00 -1.96 -22.81
CA MET A 153 15.89 -2.41 -21.74
C MET A 153 15.88 -1.44 -20.55
N THR A 154 15.83 -0.14 -20.81
CA THR A 154 15.73 0.91 -19.79
C THR A 154 14.43 0.82 -19.00
N GLY A 155 13.30 0.58 -19.67
CA GLY A 155 12.01 0.39 -19.01
C GLY A 155 11.99 -0.84 -18.10
N ARG A 156 12.58 -1.96 -18.54
CA ARG A 156 12.73 -3.16 -17.69
C ARG A 156 13.55 -2.89 -16.44
N ILE A 157 14.68 -2.19 -16.59
CA ILE A 157 15.51 -1.79 -15.46
C ILE A 157 14.71 -0.90 -14.51
N LEU A 158 13.98 0.10 -15.03
CA LEU A 158 13.14 0.98 -14.21
C LEU A 158 12.08 0.19 -13.42
N VAL A 159 11.39 -0.75 -14.06
CA VAL A 159 10.35 -1.57 -13.43
C VAL A 159 10.93 -2.45 -12.31
N VAL A 160 12.07 -3.11 -12.54
CA VAL A 160 12.77 -3.89 -11.51
C VAL A 160 13.24 -3.00 -10.37
N LEU A 161 13.77 -1.82 -10.69
CA LEU A 161 14.25 -0.87 -9.70
C LEU A 161 13.10 -0.36 -8.82
N VAL A 162 11.95 0.00 -9.42
CA VAL A 162 10.74 0.40 -8.69
C VAL A 162 10.27 -0.72 -7.75
N PHE A 163 10.29 -1.97 -8.21
CA PHE A 163 9.92 -3.12 -7.38
C PHE A 163 10.85 -3.29 -6.18
N MET A 164 12.17 -3.28 -6.40
CA MET A 164 13.16 -3.43 -5.33
C MET A 164 13.10 -2.28 -4.32
N LEU A 165 12.99 -1.04 -4.80
CA LEU A 165 12.85 0.13 -3.93
C LEU A 165 11.53 0.13 -3.18
N SER A 166 10.45 -0.40 -3.76
CA SER A 166 9.15 -0.51 -3.07
C SER A 166 9.25 -1.47 -1.88
N ILE A 167 9.88 -2.63 -2.08
CA ILE A 167 10.16 -3.56 -0.99
C ILE A 167 11.07 -2.91 0.06
N GLY A 168 12.16 -2.26 -0.37
CA GLY A 168 13.06 -1.53 0.52
C GLY A 168 12.34 -0.48 1.38
N SER A 169 11.43 0.30 0.78
CA SER A 169 10.64 1.32 1.48
C SER A 169 9.66 0.75 2.50
N LEU A 170 9.17 -0.48 2.29
CA LEU A 170 8.32 -1.21 3.23
C LEU A 170 9.14 -1.82 4.37
N VAL A 171 10.34 -2.33 4.07
CA VAL A 171 11.28 -2.83 5.09
C VAL A 171 11.71 -1.71 6.03
N ILE A 172 11.98 -0.50 5.51
CA ILE A 172 12.26 0.68 6.34
C ILE A 172 11.10 0.96 7.29
N TYR A 173 9.86 0.90 6.80
CA TYR A 173 8.68 1.06 7.65
C TYR A 173 8.65 0.00 8.77
N PHE A 174 8.92 -1.27 8.47
CA PHE A 174 8.97 -2.31 9.50
C PHE A 174 10.07 -2.05 10.54
N ILE A 175 11.27 -1.66 10.11
CA ILE A 175 12.38 -1.30 11.00
C ILE A 175 11.98 -0.15 11.93
N ASP A 176 11.32 0.89 11.40
CA ASP A 176 10.88 2.02 12.20
C ASP A 176 9.78 1.64 13.20
N THR A 177 8.88 0.72 12.83
CA THR A 177 7.80 0.26 13.73
C THR A 177 8.21 -0.81 14.74
N TYR A 178 9.36 -1.48 14.52
CA TYR A 178 9.84 -2.55 15.41
C TYR A 178 10.66 -2.02 16.60
N LYS A 179 11.21 -0.81 16.52
CA LYS A 179 12.04 -0.26 17.61
C LYS A 179 11.23 -0.14 18.90
N ASP A 180 11.77 -0.68 20.01
CA ASP A 180 11.13 -0.75 21.34
C ASP A 180 10.63 0.62 21.86
N SER A 181 11.30 1.72 21.49
CA SER A 181 10.90 3.09 21.80
C SER A 181 9.87 3.65 20.79
N PHE A 182 8.88 2.84 20.40
CA PHE A 182 7.94 3.24 19.35
C PHE A 182 7.12 4.47 19.75
N GLN A 183 7.18 5.50 18.91
CA GLN A 183 6.37 6.70 19.01
C GLN A 183 5.81 7.07 17.64
N VAL A 184 4.59 7.59 17.64
CA VAL A 184 3.92 8.01 16.41
C VAL A 184 4.61 9.23 15.77
N GLU A 185 5.12 10.13 16.61
CA GLU A 185 5.89 11.32 16.23
C GLU A 185 7.21 11.34 17.02
N THR A 186 8.34 11.54 16.33
CA THR A 186 9.66 11.75 16.95
C THR A 186 10.27 13.08 16.53
N CYS A 187 10.78 13.85 17.50
CA CYS A 187 11.41 15.16 17.29
C CYS A 187 12.93 15.04 17.27
N ILE A 188 13.47 14.31 16.28
CA ILE A 188 14.90 14.13 16.10
C ILE A 188 15.29 14.80 14.78
N PRO A 189 16.37 15.60 14.74
CA PRO A 189 16.82 16.23 13.50
C PRO A 189 17.20 15.16 12.45
N TRP A 190 16.87 15.44 11.18
CA TRP A 190 17.07 14.48 10.08
C TRP A 190 18.54 14.08 9.86
N SER A 191 19.48 14.94 10.29
CA SER A 191 20.92 14.70 10.14
C SER A 191 21.41 13.54 11.00
N GLU A 192 20.71 13.22 12.09
CA GLU A 192 21.13 12.19 13.05
C GLU A 192 20.50 10.82 12.75
N SER A 193 19.42 10.77 11.95
CA SER A 193 18.65 9.56 11.70
C SER A 193 18.92 8.99 10.31
N PRO A 194 19.80 7.98 10.16
CA PRO A 194 20.13 7.41 8.84
C PRO A 194 18.90 6.82 8.14
N THR A 195 17.94 6.30 8.90
CA THR A 195 16.69 5.75 8.35
C THR A 195 15.85 6.81 7.64
N GLN A 196 15.80 8.05 8.16
CA GLN A 196 15.06 9.15 7.53
C GLN A 196 15.74 9.62 6.24
N GLN A 197 17.07 9.60 6.19
CA GLN A 197 17.84 9.99 5.00
C GLN A 197 17.61 9.00 3.85
N ILE A 198 17.64 7.70 4.15
CA ILE A 198 17.37 6.65 3.17
C ILE A 198 15.91 6.72 2.70
N ASP A 199 14.97 6.94 3.63
CA ASP A 199 13.54 7.09 3.31
C ASP A 199 13.29 8.24 2.32
N LEU A 200 13.92 9.39 2.55
CA LEU A 200 13.87 10.53 1.65
C LEU A 200 14.41 10.17 0.26
N GLY A 201 15.54 9.48 0.18
CA GLY A 201 16.11 9.04 -1.09
C GLY A 201 15.14 8.18 -1.91
N PHE A 202 14.46 7.25 -1.25
CA PHE A 202 13.42 6.44 -1.90
C PHE A 202 12.21 7.27 -2.33
N ASN A 203 11.73 8.21 -1.50
CA ASN A 203 10.59 9.06 -1.86
C ASN A 203 10.91 10.02 -3.02
N ILE A 204 12.14 10.52 -3.15
CA ILE A 204 12.58 11.31 -4.32
C ILE A 204 12.51 10.45 -5.59
N PHE A 205 12.97 9.21 -5.53
CA PHE A 205 12.84 8.30 -6.67
C PHE A 205 11.37 8.04 -7.03
N PHE A 206 10.50 7.79 -6.04
CA PHE A 206 9.07 7.61 -6.29
C PHE A 206 8.38 8.85 -6.83
N LEU A 207 8.85 10.05 -6.46
CA LEU A 207 8.36 11.31 -7.01
C LEU A 207 8.66 11.41 -8.51
N ILE A 208 9.89 11.08 -8.91
CA ILE A 208 10.28 11.03 -10.34
C ILE A 208 9.42 9.98 -11.07
N TYR A 209 9.25 8.80 -10.49
CA TYR A 209 8.43 7.74 -11.06
C TYR A 209 6.95 8.13 -11.20
N PHE A 210 6.41 8.88 -10.23
CA PHE A 210 5.06 9.45 -10.29
C PHE A 210 4.93 10.42 -11.47
N PHE A 211 5.89 11.32 -11.68
CA PHE A 211 5.87 12.23 -12.82
C PHE A 211 5.99 11.53 -14.17
N ILE A 212 6.82 10.48 -14.28
CA ILE A 212 6.91 9.68 -15.52
C ILE A 212 5.55 9.05 -15.84
N ARG A 213 4.89 8.42 -14.85
CA ARG A 213 3.54 7.87 -15.04
C ARG A 213 2.50 8.94 -15.36
N PHE A 214 2.60 10.11 -14.73
CA PHE A 214 1.73 11.25 -15.01
C PHE A 214 1.86 11.71 -16.47
N ILE A 215 3.08 11.80 -17.02
CA ILE A 215 3.32 12.18 -18.41
C ILE A 215 2.77 11.12 -19.38
N ALA A 216 2.99 9.83 -19.09
CA ALA A 216 2.52 8.72 -19.92
C ALA A 216 0.98 8.59 -19.98
N ALA A 217 0.26 8.95 -18.91
CA ALA A 217 -1.20 8.77 -18.82
C ALA A 217 -1.97 9.53 -19.92
N SER A 218 -2.97 8.89 -20.54
CA SER A 218 -3.88 9.54 -21.50
C SER A 218 -4.81 10.53 -20.79
N ASP A 219 -5.47 10.08 -19.73
CA ASP A 219 -6.42 10.85 -18.94
C ASP A 219 -5.82 11.25 -17.60
N LYS A 220 -5.34 12.50 -17.54
CA LYS A 220 -4.63 13.02 -16.36
C LYS A 220 -5.50 12.98 -15.09
N VAL A 221 -6.79 13.30 -15.18
CA VAL A 221 -7.71 13.31 -14.00
C VAL A 221 -7.93 11.90 -13.44
N TRP A 222 -8.18 10.92 -14.31
CA TRP A 222 -8.35 9.53 -13.90
C TRP A 222 -7.08 8.96 -13.31
N PHE A 223 -5.93 9.34 -13.86
CA PHE A 223 -4.63 8.98 -13.30
C PHE A 223 -4.42 9.54 -11.88
N LEU A 224 -4.79 10.81 -11.62
CA LEU A 224 -4.68 11.37 -10.26
C LEU A 224 -5.64 10.68 -9.27
N LEU A 225 -6.78 10.16 -9.73
CA LEU A 225 -7.75 9.42 -8.91
C LEU A 225 -7.46 7.91 -8.83
N ASP A 226 -6.34 7.44 -9.36
CA ASP A 226 -5.97 6.03 -9.29
C ASP A 226 -5.49 5.64 -7.88
N ARG A 227 -5.75 4.38 -7.49
CA ARG A 227 -5.41 3.86 -6.14
C ARG A 227 -3.92 3.98 -5.83
N TYR A 228 -3.06 3.78 -6.84
CA TYR A 228 -1.62 3.89 -6.67
C TYR A 228 -1.16 5.34 -6.50
N SER A 229 -1.79 6.28 -7.20
CA SER A 229 -1.54 7.72 -7.04
C SER A 229 -1.91 8.18 -5.62
N PHE A 230 -2.99 7.65 -5.04
CA PHE A 230 -3.32 7.91 -3.63
C PHE A 230 -2.22 7.49 -2.67
N VAL A 231 -1.61 6.31 -2.86
CA VAL A 231 -0.49 5.88 -2.01
C VAL A 231 0.67 6.87 -2.10
N ASP A 232 0.95 7.41 -3.27
CA ASP A 232 2.02 8.39 -3.46
C ASP A 232 1.70 9.73 -2.78
N TYR A 233 0.46 10.23 -2.86
CA TYR A 233 0.06 11.45 -2.16
C TYR A 233 0.16 11.37 -0.65
N PHE A 234 -0.09 10.19 -0.07
CA PHE A 234 -0.02 10.00 1.38
C PHE A 234 1.37 9.63 1.90
N THR A 235 2.31 9.29 1.02
CA THR A 235 3.67 8.88 1.43
C THR A 235 4.75 9.88 1.05
N ILE A 236 4.64 10.55 -0.11
CA ILE A 236 5.69 11.43 -0.64
C ILE A 236 5.67 12.83 0.01
N PRO A 237 4.58 13.64 -0.05
CA PRO A 237 4.54 14.97 0.56
C PRO A 237 4.87 15.00 2.06
N PRO A 238 4.33 14.09 2.90
CA PRO A 238 4.66 14.07 4.33
C PRO A 238 6.15 13.88 4.61
N SER A 239 6.88 13.17 3.72
CA SER A 239 8.32 12.97 3.89
C SER A 239 9.13 14.25 3.68
N PHE A 240 8.69 15.12 2.75
CA PHE A 240 9.31 16.44 2.57
C PHE A 240 8.96 17.39 3.72
N VAL A 241 7.72 17.34 4.22
CA VAL A 241 7.31 18.13 5.39
C VAL A 241 8.06 17.71 6.65
N ALA A 242 8.40 16.42 6.79
CA ALA A 242 9.18 15.92 7.93
C ALA A 242 10.55 16.59 8.04
N ILE A 243 11.17 16.95 6.91
CA ILE A 243 12.45 17.67 6.87
C ILE A 243 12.23 19.13 7.23
N TYR A 244 11.21 19.77 6.66
CA TYR A 244 10.91 21.17 6.92
C TYR A 244 10.56 21.46 8.39
N LEU A 245 9.85 20.52 9.04
CA LEU A 245 9.46 20.63 10.45
C LEU A 245 10.47 20.02 11.42
N GLU A 246 11.56 19.40 10.93
CA GLU A 246 12.53 18.62 11.72
C GLU A 246 11.85 17.60 12.66
N ARG A 247 10.76 16.98 12.18
CA ARG A 247 9.94 16.02 12.92
C ARG A 247 9.57 14.85 12.04
N ASN A 248 9.75 13.64 12.56
CA ASN A 248 9.44 12.41 11.84
C ASN A 248 8.08 11.86 12.29
N TRP A 249 7.14 11.75 11.36
CA TRP A 249 5.82 11.15 11.59
C TRP A 249 5.68 9.85 10.81
N ILE A 250 5.36 8.75 11.50
CA ILE A 250 5.16 7.44 10.87
C ILE A 250 3.82 7.38 10.11
N GLY A 251 2.79 8.04 10.65
CA GLY A 251 1.48 8.28 10.02
C GLY A 251 0.99 7.21 9.05
N LEU A 252 0.83 7.62 7.79
CA LEU A 252 0.28 6.81 6.70
C LEU A 252 1.33 6.02 5.91
N ARG A 253 2.56 5.86 6.43
CA ARG A 253 3.63 5.12 5.72
C ARG A 253 3.29 3.65 5.48
N PHE A 254 2.39 3.07 6.28
CA PHE A 254 1.90 1.71 6.05
C PHE A 254 1.20 1.53 4.70
N LEU A 255 0.70 2.60 4.07
CA LEU A 255 0.09 2.55 2.73
C LEU A 255 1.08 2.06 1.67
N ARG A 256 2.39 2.13 1.93
CA ARG A 256 3.41 1.51 1.05
C ARG A 256 3.20 0.01 0.87
N ALA A 257 2.57 -0.68 1.83
CA ALA A 257 2.22 -2.09 1.68
C ALA A 257 1.25 -2.34 0.51
N LEU A 258 0.39 -1.36 0.17
CA LEU A 258 -0.53 -1.45 -0.97
C LEU A 258 0.21 -1.49 -2.31
N ARG A 259 1.47 -1.02 -2.38
CA ARG A 259 2.30 -1.17 -3.59
C ARG A 259 2.61 -2.63 -3.91
N LEU A 260 2.47 -3.55 -2.95
CA LEU A 260 2.60 -4.98 -3.24
C LEU A 260 1.51 -5.49 -4.19
N MET A 261 0.41 -4.75 -4.38
CA MET A 261 -0.63 -5.09 -5.37
C MET A 261 -0.13 -4.99 -6.83
N THR A 262 0.92 -4.21 -7.10
CA THR A 262 1.47 -4.06 -8.47
C THR A 262 2.46 -5.17 -8.83
N VAL A 263 2.82 -6.03 -7.87
CA VAL A 263 3.81 -7.11 -8.03
C VAL A 263 3.42 -8.10 -9.13
N PRO A 264 2.17 -8.59 -9.23
CA PRO A 264 1.79 -9.50 -10.30
C PRO A 264 1.95 -8.88 -11.69
N ASP A 265 1.68 -7.58 -11.84
CA ASP A 265 1.82 -6.88 -13.12
C ASP A 265 3.30 -6.78 -13.51
N ILE A 266 4.16 -6.42 -12.53
CA ILE A 266 5.61 -6.38 -12.70
C ILE A 266 6.17 -7.75 -13.10
N LEU A 267 5.77 -8.82 -12.42
CA LEU A 267 6.24 -10.17 -12.76
C LEU A 267 5.76 -10.65 -14.15
N GLN A 268 4.60 -10.20 -14.60
CA GLN A 268 4.12 -10.44 -15.97
C GLN A 268 4.97 -9.68 -16.98
N TYR A 269 5.27 -8.40 -16.72
CA TYR A 269 6.16 -7.61 -17.58
C TYR A 269 7.56 -8.22 -17.71
N LEU A 270 8.09 -8.82 -16.64
CA LEU A 270 9.38 -9.52 -16.65
C LEU A 270 9.33 -10.92 -17.26
N ASN A 271 8.17 -11.36 -17.78
CA ASN A 271 7.97 -12.68 -18.38
C ASN A 271 8.35 -13.86 -17.44
N ILE A 272 8.23 -13.65 -16.12
CA ILE A 272 8.47 -14.66 -15.08
C ILE A 272 7.21 -15.52 -14.91
N LEU A 273 6.03 -14.87 -14.88
CA LEU A 273 4.74 -15.54 -14.80
C LEU A 273 4.17 -15.75 -16.21
N LYS A 274 4.32 -16.96 -16.74
CA LYS A 274 3.87 -17.31 -18.10
C LYS A 274 2.47 -17.90 -18.16
N THR A 275 2.02 -18.54 -17.08
CA THR A 275 0.75 -19.27 -17.04
C THR A 275 -0.33 -18.39 -16.40
N SER A 276 -1.53 -18.37 -16.97
CA SER A 276 -2.69 -17.64 -16.44
C SER A 276 -3.01 -18.03 -14.99
N SER A 277 -2.90 -19.32 -14.64
CA SER A 277 -3.10 -19.81 -13.27
C SER A 277 -2.07 -19.24 -12.29
N SER A 278 -0.79 -19.13 -12.68
CA SER A 278 0.24 -18.54 -11.81
C SER A 278 0.07 -17.04 -11.65
N ILE A 279 -0.33 -16.34 -12.72
CA ILE A 279 -0.65 -14.90 -12.67
C ILE A 279 -1.79 -14.67 -11.68
N ARG A 280 -2.89 -15.42 -11.83
CA ARG A 280 -4.06 -15.30 -10.96
C ARG A 280 -3.72 -15.62 -9.50
N LEU A 281 -2.95 -16.67 -9.24
CA LEU A 281 -2.50 -17.03 -7.90
C LEU A 281 -1.67 -15.91 -7.26
N THR A 282 -0.67 -15.38 -7.97
CA THR A 282 0.15 -14.26 -7.47
C THR A 282 -0.68 -13.00 -7.25
N GLN A 283 -1.66 -12.71 -8.11
CA GLN A 283 -2.62 -11.61 -7.91
C GLN A 283 -3.38 -11.75 -6.61
N LEU A 284 -4.04 -12.89 -6.37
CA LEU A 284 -4.82 -13.13 -5.15
C LEU A 284 -3.94 -13.04 -3.90
N LEU A 285 -2.76 -13.66 -3.90
CA LEU A 285 -1.82 -13.61 -2.78
C LEU A 285 -1.33 -12.18 -2.51
N SER A 286 -0.98 -11.44 -3.56
CA SER A 286 -0.49 -10.06 -3.42
C SER A 286 -1.56 -9.12 -2.84
N ILE A 287 -2.81 -9.25 -3.30
CA ILE A 287 -3.95 -8.46 -2.80
C ILE A 287 -4.24 -8.82 -1.34
N PHE A 288 -4.23 -10.11 -1.00
CA PHE A 288 -4.45 -10.56 0.38
C PHE A 288 -3.36 -10.04 1.32
N ILE A 289 -2.08 -10.28 1.02
CA ILE A 289 -0.95 -9.86 1.87
C ILE A 289 -0.90 -8.34 2.01
N SER A 290 -1.02 -7.60 0.90
CA SER A 290 -0.99 -6.13 0.92
C SER A 290 -2.13 -5.53 1.75
N THR A 291 -3.35 -6.06 1.63
CA THR A 291 -4.50 -5.57 2.40
C THR A 291 -4.36 -5.90 3.89
N CYS A 292 -3.87 -7.09 4.24
CA CYS A 292 -3.60 -7.46 5.63
C CYS A 292 -2.56 -6.55 6.28
N LEU A 293 -1.43 -6.31 5.59
CA LEU A 293 -0.38 -5.42 6.09
C LEU A 293 -0.85 -3.96 6.20
N ALA A 294 -1.57 -3.46 5.19
CA ALA A 294 -2.13 -2.12 5.23
C ALA A 294 -3.16 -1.96 6.38
N GLY A 295 -4.06 -2.93 6.56
CA GLY A 295 -5.01 -2.94 7.66
C GLY A 295 -4.33 -2.98 9.02
N ALA A 296 -3.25 -3.77 9.17
CA ALA A 296 -2.49 -3.85 10.41
C ALA A 296 -1.85 -2.49 10.71
N GLY A 297 -1.35 -1.82 9.69
CA GLY A 297 -0.82 -0.46 9.79
C GLY A 297 -1.87 0.58 10.21
N VAL A 298 -3.11 0.47 9.73
CA VAL A 298 -4.21 1.34 10.19
C VAL A 298 -4.47 1.14 11.68
N ILE A 299 -4.62 -0.11 12.14
CA ILE A 299 -4.86 -0.40 13.57
C ILE A 299 -3.69 0.05 14.42
N HIS A 300 -2.47 -0.25 13.97
CA HIS A 300 -1.24 0.18 14.62
C HIS A 300 -1.20 1.71 14.76
N LEU A 301 -1.58 2.46 13.72
CA LEU A 301 -1.66 3.92 13.82
C LEU A 301 -2.76 4.36 14.80
N LEU A 302 -3.97 3.81 14.69
CA LEU A 302 -5.13 4.25 15.48
C LEU A 302 -4.96 3.93 16.98
N GLU A 303 -4.55 2.71 17.33
CA GLU A 303 -4.37 2.29 18.73
C GLU A 303 -3.20 3.01 19.40
N ASN A 304 -2.07 3.17 18.69
CA ASN A 304 -0.92 3.88 19.25
C ASN A 304 -1.13 5.41 19.31
N SER A 305 -1.87 6.00 18.36
CA SER A 305 -2.16 7.44 18.39
C SER A 305 -3.14 7.78 19.51
N GLY A 306 -4.17 6.95 19.71
CA GLY A 306 -5.31 7.25 20.58
C GLY A 306 -6.40 8.06 19.87
N ASP A 307 -7.52 8.28 20.55
CA ASP A 307 -8.65 9.03 19.99
C ASP A 307 -8.46 10.56 20.17
N PRO A 308 -8.66 11.37 19.12
CA PRO A 308 -8.54 12.83 19.22
C PRO A 308 -9.51 13.47 20.22
N TRP A 309 -10.72 12.92 20.38
CA TRP A 309 -11.76 13.46 21.27
C TRP A 309 -11.50 13.20 22.76
N LYS A 310 -10.49 12.42 23.11
CA LYS A 310 -10.08 12.11 24.49
C LYS A 310 -8.66 12.59 24.78
N ASP A 311 -8.22 13.63 24.08
CA ASP A 311 -6.88 14.20 24.16
C ASP A 311 -5.77 13.15 24.02
N PHE A 312 -6.01 12.11 23.23
CA PHE A 312 -5.08 10.99 22.99
C PHE A 312 -4.65 10.22 24.25
N MET A 313 -5.40 10.34 25.35
CA MET A 313 -5.07 9.69 26.63
C MET A 313 -5.33 8.18 26.64
N ASN A 314 -6.11 7.66 25.69
CA ASN A 314 -6.47 6.25 25.59
C ASN A 314 -5.60 5.46 24.59
N SER A 315 -4.33 5.85 24.44
CA SER A 315 -3.38 5.12 23.61
C SER A 315 -3.11 3.73 24.19
N HIS A 316 -3.22 2.72 23.34
CA HIS A 316 -2.86 1.34 23.64
C HIS A 316 -1.67 0.97 22.78
N ARG A 317 -0.51 0.80 23.44
CA ARG A 317 0.73 0.51 22.72
C ARG A 317 0.79 -0.93 22.30
N ILE A 318 0.67 -1.16 21.00
CA ILE A 318 0.72 -2.47 20.36
C ILE A 318 1.80 -2.39 19.28
N SER A 319 2.67 -3.40 19.21
CA SER A 319 3.69 -3.47 18.17
C SER A 319 3.08 -3.79 16.80
N TYR A 320 3.71 -3.36 15.70
CA TYR A 320 3.19 -3.64 14.36
C TYR A 320 3.03 -5.15 14.07
N PRO A 321 4.00 -6.04 14.42
CA PRO A 321 3.81 -7.48 14.26
C PRO A 321 2.61 -8.04 15.03
N ASP A 322 2.34 -7.53 16.24
CA ASP A 322 1.17 -7.93 17.02
C ASP A 322 -0.14 -7.50 16.34
N CYS A 323 -0.17 -6.33 15.70
CA CYS A 323 -1.31 -5.91 14.88
C CYS A 323 -1.53 -6.82 13.67
N VAL A 324 -0.46 -7.30 13.02
CA VAL A 324 -0.56 -8.27 11.92
C VAL A 324 -1.11 -9.60 12.42
N TYR A 325 -0.61 -10.10 13.54
CA TYR A 325 -1.14 -11.31 14.19
C TYR A 325 -2.63 -11.16 14.53
N PHE A 326 -3.00 -10.07 15.20
CA PHE A 326 -4.39 -9.76 15.57
C PHE A 326 -5.31 -9.77 14.34
N LEU A 327 -4.89 -9.17 13.23
CA LEU A 327 -5.68 -9.16 12.01
C LEU A 327 -5.81 -10.52 11.35
N LEU A 328 -4.74 -11.30 11.29
CA LEU A 328 -4.80 -12.65 10.71
C LEU A 328 -5.71 -13.57 11.52
N VAL A 329 -5.65 -13.50 12.84
CA VAL A 329 -6.54 -14.23 13.77
C VAL A 329 -7.99 -13.80 13.60
N THR A 330 -8.23 -12.51 13.37
CA THR A 330 -9.58 -11.97 13.17
C THR A 330 -10.16 -12.35 11.81
N MET A 331 -9.38 -12.21 10.72
CA MET A 331 -9.83 -12.58 9.37
C MET A 331 -10.12 -14.07 9.23
N SER A 332 -9.34 -14.91 9.93
CA SER A 332 -9.56 -16.36 9.97
C SER A 332 -10.73 -16.77 10.88
N THR A 333 -11.46 -15.81 11.47
CA THR A 333 -12.59 -16.03 12.40
C THR A 333 -12.25 -16.78 13.68
N VAL A 334 -10.96 -16.86 14.04
CA VAL A 334 -10.51 -17.55 15.26
C VAL A 334 -10.79 -16.70 16.49
N GLY A 335 -10.33 -15.44 16.48
CA GLY A 335 -10.65 -14.45 17.51
C GLY A 335 -10.30 -14.87 18.95
N TYR A 336 -9.03 -15.16 19.25
CA TYR A 336 -8.59 -15.56 20.59
C TYR A 336 -8.94 -14.55 21.70
N GLY A 337 -8.95 -13.25 21.36
CA GLY A 337 -9.23 -12.17 22.32
C GLY A 337 -8.06 -11.81 23.23
N ASP A 338 -6.87 -12.29 22.93
CA ASP A 338 -5.60 -11.96 23.59
C ASP A 338 -5.18 -10.51 23.30
N ILE A 339 -5.31 -10.07 22.04
CA ILE A 339 -5.13 -8.69 21.60
C ILE A 339 -6.44 -8.17 21.04
N TYR A 340 -6.81 -6.95 21.41
CA TYR A 340 -8.03 -6.29 20.93
C TYR A 340 -7.88 -4.77 20.88
N CYS A 341 -8.68 -4.13 20.03
CA CYS A 341 -8.73 -2.68 19.91
C CYS A 341 -9.47 -2.05 21.10
N THR A 342 -8.85 -1.08 21.74
CA THR A 342 -9.41 -0.32 22.87
C THR A 342 -9.94 1.05 22.43
N THR A 343 -9.37 1.61 21.38
CA THR A 343 -9.77 2.94 20.86
C THR A 343 -11.10 2.88 20.12
N VAL A 344 -11.85 3.99 20.15
CA VAL A 344 -13.14 4.09 19.45
C VAL A 344 -12.91 4.02 17.94
N LEU A 345 -11.89 4.72 17.43
CA LEU A 345 -11.53 4.67 16.01
C LEU A 345 -11.06 3.28 15.58
N GLY A 346 -10.21 2.61 16.38
CA GLY A 346 -9.74 1.25 16.10
C GLY A 346 -10.89 0.25 16.04
N ARG A 347 -11.81 0.29 17.00
CA ARG A 347 -13.02 -0.55 16.99
C ARG A 347 -13.92 -0.26 15.79
N GLY A 348 -14.13 1.02 15.46
CA GLY A 348 -14.90 1.42 14.29
C GLY A 348 -14.30 0.86 12.99
N PHE A 349 -12.99 1.00 12.82
CA PHE A 349 -12.27 0.42 11.69
C PHE A 349 -12.43 -1.11 11.63
N MET A 350 -12.28 -1.80 12.76
CA MET A 350 -12.41 -3.26 12.80
C MET A 350 -13.77 -3.77 12.34
N VAL A 351 -14.86 -3.06 12.66
CA VAL A 351 -16.20 -3.46 12.19
C VAL A 351 -16.26 -3.47 10.65
N PHE A 352 -15.81 -2.39 10.00
CA PHE A 352 -15.77 -2.34 8.53
C PHE A 352 -14.77 -3.33 7.94
N PHE A 353 -13.62 -3.48 8.60
CA PHE A 353 -12.57 -4.37 8.15
C PHE A 353 -12.97 -5.84 8.23
N ILE A 354 -13.72 -6.26 9.24
CA ILE A 354 -14.24 -7.63 9.35
C ILE A 354 -15.24 -7.89 8.22
N LEU A 355 -16.16 -6.96 7.94
CA LEU A 355 -17.13 -7.12 6.85
C LEU A 355 -16.44 -7.32 5.48
N GLY A 356 -15.44 -6.48 5.18
CA GLY A 356 -14.66 -6.61 3.94
C GLY A 356 -13.72 -7.82 3.94
N GLY A 357 -13.02 -8.05 5.05
CA GLY A 357 -12.02 -9.09 5.22
C GLY A 357 -12.61 -10.50 5.14
N LEU A 358 -13.79 -10.73 5.72
CA LEU A 358 -14.49 -12.02 5.61
C LEU A 358 -14.92 -12.31 4.18
N ALA A 359 -15.46 -11.32 3.47
CA ALA A 359 -15.81 -11.47 2.06
C ALA A 359 -14.59 -11.81 1.20
N MET A 360 -13.46 -11.16 1.48
CA MET A 360 -12.19 -11.39 0.80
C MET A 360 -11.63 -12.79 1.09
N PHE A 361 -11.57 -13.17 2.37
CA PHE A 361 -11.04 -14.45 2.82
C PHE A 361 -11.88 -15.63 2.29
N ALA A 362 -13.22 -15.52 2.37
CA ALA A 362 -14.14 -16.53 1.86
C ALA A 362 -14.04 -16.75 0.35
N SER A 363 -13.68 -15.70 -0.41
CA SER A 363 -13.54 -15.79 -1.87
C SER A 363 -12.15 -16.27 -2.29
N TYR A 364 -11.09 -15.76 -1.66
CA TYR A 364 -9.73 -15.97 -2.13
C TYR A 364 -9.16 -17.32 -1.69
N VAL A 365 -9.48 -17.80 -0.48
CA VAL A 365 -8.91 -19.06 0.03
C VAL A 365 -9.31 -20.27 -0.82
N PRO A 366 -10.60 -20.46 -1.20
CA PRO A 366 -10.99 -21.56 -2.08
C PRO A 366 -10.35 -21.46 -3.47
N GLU A 367 -10.28 -20.26 -4.05
CA GLU A 367 -9.69 -20.04 -5.37
C GLU A 367 -8.18 -20.35 -5.36
N ILE A 368 -7.46 -19.94 -4.31
CA ILE A 368 -6.05 -20.30 -4.11
C ILE A 368 -5.89 -21.82 -3.97
N ALA A 369 -6.76 -22.47 -3.19
CA ALA A 369 -6.72 -23.92 -3.00
C ALA A 369 -6.94 -24.68 -4.30
N ASP A 370 -7.88 -24.25 -5.14
CA ASP A 370 -8.14 -24.84 -6.45
C ASP A 370 -6.95 -24.65 -7.41
N LEU A 371 -6.35 -23.45 -7.42
CA LEU A 371 -5.18 -23.15 -8.26
C LEU A 371 -3.94 -23.97 -7.88
N ILE A 372 -3.71 -24.18 -6.57
CA ILE A 372 -2.59 -25.00 -6.07
C ILE A 372 -2.89 -26.50 -6.24
N GLY A 373 -4.14 -26.90 -6.06
CA GLY A 373 -4.59 -28.29 -6.10
C GLY A 373 -4.62 -28.91 -7.50
N ASN A 374 -4.59 -28.11 -8.56
CA ASN A 374 -4.70 -28.59 -9.95
C ASN A 374 -3.40 -29.21 -10.51
N ARG A 375 -2.50 -29.73 -9.66
CA ARG A 375 -1.30 -30.46 -10.10
C ARG A 375 -1.71 -31.82 -10.69
N GLN A 376 -1.14 -32.17 -11.85
CA GLN A 376 -1.36 -33.48 -12.45
C GLN A 376 -0.92 -34.59 -11.48
N LYS A 377 -1.90 -35.35 -10.97
CA LYS A 377 -1.67 -36.47 -10.03
C LYS A 377 -0.89 -37.63 -10.64
N TYR A 378 -0.93 -37.74 -11.97
CA TYR A 378 -0.23 -38.75 -12.77
C TYR A 378 0.84 -38.09 -13.65
N GLY A 379 1.78 -37.39 -13.02
CA GLY A 379 2.99 -36.87 -13.67
C GLY A 379 4.23 -37.60 -13.16
N GLY A 380 5.20 -37.85 -14.03
CA GLY A 380 6.46 -38.51 -13.68
C GLY A 380 7.16 -39.05 -14.91
N GLU A 381 8.48 -39.25 -14.80
CA GLU A 381 9.29 -39.91 -15.82
C GLU A 381 9.43 -41.39 -15.45
N TYR A 382 9.18 -42.29 -16.40
CA TYR A 382 9.28 -43.72 -16.18
C TYR A 382 10.77 -44.11 -16.05
N LYS A 383 11.21 -44.48 -14.83
CA LYS A 383 12.54 -45.09 -14.63
C LYS A 383 12.50 -46.54 -15.07
N GLY A 384 12.94 -46.79 -16.31
CA GLY A 384 13.02 -48.13 -16.87
C GLY A 384 14.26 -48.87 -16.39
N GLU A 385 14.06 -49.96 -15.65
CA GLU A 385 15.04 -51.06 -15.66
C GLU A 385 14.48 -52.30 -16.36
N HIS A 386 13.18 -52.61 -16.24
CA HIS A 386 12.48 -53.55 -17.13
C HIS A 386 10.97 -53.30 -17.10
N GLY A 387 10.42 -52.59 -18.09
CA GLY A 387 8.97 -52.66 -18.28
C GLY A 387 8.50 -52.18 -19.63
N ILE A 388 7.36 -52.74 -20.03
CA ILE A 388 6.76 -52.60 -21.34
C ILE A 388 5.89 -51.34 -21.31
N LEU A 389 6.18 -50.39 -22.20
CA LEU A 389 5.34 -49.21 -22.40
C LEU A 389 4.12 -49.62 -23.24
N SER A 390 2.97 -49.81 -22.60
CA SER A 390 1.71 -50.05 -23.32
C SER A 390 0.94 -48.73 -23.45
N CYS A 391 0.90 -48.18 -24.66
CA CYS A 391 -0.07 -47.15 -25.03
C CYS A 391 -1.45 -47.81 -25.16
N VAL A 392 -2.22 -47.81 -24.08
CA VAL A 392 -3.61 -48.27 -24.11
C VAL A 392 -4.49 -47.10 -24.53
N ASP A 393 -5.37 -47.30 -25.52
CA ASP A 393 -6.44 -46.36 -25.85
C ASP A 393 -7.45 -46.32 -24.69
N ILE A 394 -7.20 -45.46 -23.71
CA ILE A 394 -8.07 -45.25 -22.55
C ILE A 394 -9.22 -44.31 -22.96
N LEU A 395 -10.08 -44.78 -23.86
CA LEU A 395 -11.31 -44.07 -24.23
C LEU A 395 -12.46 -44.28 -23.22
N LEU A 396 -12.29 -45.18 -22.24
CA LEU A 396 -13.42 -45.66 -21.41
C LEU A 396 -13.49 -45.15 -19.96
N THR A 397 -12.51 -44.42 -19.42
CA THR A 397 -12.59 -43.95 -18.02
C THR A 397 -13.09 -42.51 -17.85
N ASN A 398 -12.99 -41.64 -18.85
CA ASN A 398 -13.48 -40.26 -18.70
C ASN A 398 -15.01 -40.15 -18.67
N GLN A 399 -15.74 -40.99 -19.42
CA GLN A 399 -17.22 -40.97 -19.39
C GLN A 399 -17.77 -41.45 -18.03
N PHE A 400 -17.15 -42.47 -17.43
CA PHE A 400 -17.58 -43.03 -16.15
C PHE A 400 -17.22 -42.11 -14.96
N LEU A 401 -16.04 -41.46 -14.98
CA LEU A 401 -15.64 -40.52 -13.93
C LEU A 401 -16.47 -39.23 -13.94
N ILE A 402 -16.86 -38.72 -15.11
CA ILE A 402 -17.75 -37.56 -15.20
C ILE A 402 -19.13 -37.92 -14.63
N SER A 403 -19.66 -39.11 -14.95
CA SER A 403 -20.94 -39.58 -14.41
C SER A 403 -20.89 -39.76 -12.89
N TYR A 404 -19.79 -40.31 -12.35
CA TYR A 404 -19.60 -40.44 -10.90
C TYR A 404 -19.44 -39.08 -10.20
N LYS A 405 -18.69 -38.14 -10.79
CA LYS A 405 -18.47 -36.80 -10.21
C LYS A 405 -19.75 -35.94 -10.23
N ILE A 406 -20.58 -36.07 -11.28
CA ILE A 406 -21.92 -35.44 -11.33
C ILE A 406 -22.87 -36.09 -10.30
N SER A 407 -22.81 -37.40 -10.12
CA SER A 407 -23.62 -38.11 -9.12
C SER A 407 -23.21 -37.74 -7.68
N TYR A 408 -21.90 -37.66 -7.40
CA TYR A 408 -21.38 -37.19 -6.11
C TYR A 408 -21.72 -35.72 -5.83
N MET A 409 -21.64 -34.83 -6.84
CA MET A 409 -22.06 -33.43 -6.66
C MET A 409 -23.56 -33.29 -6.43
N ARG A 410 -24.40 -34.11 -7.07
CA ARG A 410 -25.85 -34.17 -6.81
C ARG A 410 -26.17 -34.70 -5.42
N ILE A 411 -25.46 -35.73 -4.95
CA ILE A 411 -25.61 -36.28 -3.60
C ILE A 411 -25.12 -35.29 -2.54
N ALA A 412 -24.01 -34.59 -2.78
CA ALA A 412 -23.50 -33.54 -1.90
C ALA A 412 -24.44 -32.30 -1.84
N ARG A 413 -25.05 -31.91 -2.96
CA ARG A 413 -26.13 -30.90 -2.99
C ARG A 413 -27.39 -31.37 -2.27
N MET A 414 -27.77 -32.65 -2.38
CA MET A 414 -28.91 -33.20 -1.62
C MET A 414 -28.61 -33.30 -0.11
N LEU A 415 -27.38 -33.59 0.28
CA LEU A 415 -26.96 -33.62 1.69
C LEU A 415 -26.93 -32.22 2.29
N THR A 416 -26.45 -31.21 1.56
CA THR A 416 -26.49 -29.80 2.03
C THR A 416 -27.92 -29.23 2.08
N LEU A 417 -28.81 -29.63 1.17
CA LEU A 417 -30.24 -29.29 1.24
C LEU A 417 -30.98 -30.00 2.39
N LYS A 418 -30.63 -31.25 2.71
CA LYS A 418 -31.15 -31.95 3.90
C LYS A 418 -30.66 -31.32 5.22
N SER A 419 -29.43 -30.83 5.27
CA SER A 419 -28.91 -30.08 6.42
C SER A 419 -29.65 -28.75 6.61
N PHE A 420 -30.03 -28.07 5.51
CA PHE A 420 -30.82 -26.84 5.55
C PHE A 420 -32.26 -27.08 6.06
N PHE A 421 -32.92 -28.17 5.63
CA PHE A 421 -34.25 -28.55 6.12
C PHE A 421 -34.26 -29.03 7.59
N CYS A 422 -33.16 -29.61 8.06
CA CYS A 422 -33.02 -30.03 9.46
C CYS A 422 -32.86 -28.81 10.41
N ILE A 423 -32.27 -27.71 9.93
CA ILE A 423 -32.13 -26.46 10.70
C ILE A 423 -33.46 -25.68 10.78
N GLU A 424 -34.27 -25.66 9.72
CA GLU A 424 -35.63 -25.06 9.81
C GLU A 424 -36.58 -25.86 10.72
N SER A 425 -36.42 -27.18 10.82
CA SER A 425 -37.22 -28.01 11.74
C SER A 425 -36.82 -27.82 13.21
N PHE A 426 -35.61 -27.32 13.49
CA PHE A 426 -35.14 -27.01 14.84
C PHE A 426 -35.50 -25.58 15.29
N LEU A 427 -35.77 -24.66 14.34
CA LEU A 427 -36.22 -23.29 14.61
C LEU A 427 -37.75 -23.16 14.79
N THR A 428 -38.52 -24.21 14.49
CA THR A 428 -39.97 -24.27 14.72
C THR A 428 -40.34 -25.04 16.00
N TRP A 429 -39.35 -25.45 16.78
CA TRP A 429 -39.51 -26.12 18.08
C TRP A 429 -38.70 -25.41 19.17
N ASN A 430 -38.93 -24.11 19.32
CA ASN A 430 -38.74 -23.38 20.58
C ASN A 430 -39.64 -22.15 20.63
#